data_AF-A0A931VTN9-F1
#
_entry.id   AF-A0A931VTN9-F1
#
_cell.length_a   1.000
_cell.length_b   1.000
_cell.length_c   1.000
_cell.angle_alpha   90.00
_cell.angle_beta   90.00
_cell.angle_gamma   90.00
#
_symmetry.space_group_name_H-M   'P 1'
#
loop_
_entity.id
_entity.type
_entity.pdbx_description
1 polymer ?
#
loop_
_entity_poly.entity_id
_entity_poly.type
_entity_poly.pdbx_seq_one_letter_code
_entity_poly.pdbx_strand_id
1 'polypeptide(L)'
;RVDLDISKQAILVYPTLHYQNGGIRIDETGETSVPNLFAAGEAAGGIHGRNRLMGNSLLDVVVFGRRAGAAAARRSRETEHGRLTLDHVVRHRAALKEAGIEEPIVGPILVPTYARQRAG
;
A
#
# COMPACT_ATOMS: atom_id res chain seq x y z
N ARG A 1 -9.76 -29.94 -2.66
CA ARG A 1 -8.42 -30.54 -2.91
C ARG A 1 -8.41 -30.95 -4.36
N VAL A 2 -7.41 -30.56 -5.14
CA VAL A 2 -7.33 -30.95 -6.56
C VAL A 2 -6.70 -32.34 -6.60
N ASP A 3 -7.34 -33.29 -7.28
CA ASP A 3 -6.86 -34.67 -7.40
C ASP A 3 -5.88 -34.76 -8.59
N LEU A 4 -4.65 -34.30 -8.37
CA LEU A 4 -3.60 -34.14 -9.37
C LEU A 4 -2.28 -34.70 -8.85
N ASP A 5 -1.69 -35.65 -9.58
CA ASP A 5 -0.34 -36.13 -9.32
C ASP A 5 0.67 -35.25 -10.08
N ILE A 6 1.30 -34.31 -9.37
CA ILE A 6 2.25 -33.34 -9.95
C ILE A 6 3.51 -33.99 -10.56
N SER A 7 3.78 -35.26 -10.25
CA SER A 7 4.91 -36.00 -10.84
C SER A 7 4.55 -36.62 -12.20
N LYS A 8 3.25 -36.72 -12.52
CA LYS A 8 2.72 -37.39 -13.72
C LYS A 8 1.90 -36.49 -14.62
N GLN A 9 1.30 -35.43 -14.07
CA GLN A 9 0.34 -34.56 -14.77
C GLN A 9 0.86 -33.12 -14.77
N ALA A 10 0.81 -32.47 -15.94
CA ALA A 10 1.24 -31.08 -16.08
C ALA A 10 0.31 -30.12 -15.31
N ILE A 11 0.90 -29.12 -14.67
CA ILE A 11 0.16 -28.05 -13.98
C ILE A 11 -0.10 -26.91 -14.95
N LEU A 12 -1.36 -26.51 -15.10
CA LEU A 12 -1.71 -25.29 -15.81
C LEU A 12 -1.22 -24.08 -15.02
N VAL A 13 -0.36 -23.26 -15.63
CA VAL A 13 0.17 -22.02 -15.05
C VAL A 13 -0.24 -20.82 -15.89
N TYR A 14 -0.55 -19.72 -15.23
CA TYR A 14 -0.84 -18.44 -15.87
C TYR A 14 -0.36 -17.29 -14.98
N PRO A 15 -0.07 -16.10 -15.55
CA PRO A 15 0.38 -14.96 -14.77
C PRO A 15 -0.68 -14.50 -13.76
N THR A 16 -0.24 -14.21 -12.53
CA THR A 16 -1.07 -13.62 -11.48
C THR A 16 -0.39 -12.38 -10.93
N LEU A 17 -1.18 -11.39 -10.49
CA LEU A 17 -0.64 -10.26 -9.72
C LEU A 17 0.03 -10.81 -8.45
N HIS A 18 1.30 -10.50 -8.27
CA HIS A 18 2.11 -11.07 -7.18
C HIS A 18 2.58 -10.04 -6.16
N TYR A 19 2.91 -8.81 -6.59
CA TYR A 19 3.47 -7.80 -5.71
C TYR A 19 3.20 -6.39 -6.24
N GLN A 20 3.06 -5.43 -5.33
CA GLN A 20 2.97 -4.02 -5.65
C GLN A 20 4.29 -3.29 -5.33
N ASN A 21 4.97 -2.79 -6.36
CA ASN A 21 6.20 -2.00 -6.20
C ASN A 21 5.93 -0.53 -5.82
N GLY A 22 4.72 -0.06 -6.11
CA GLY A 22 4.24 1.27 -5.71
C GLY A 22 3.83 1.29 -4.24
N GLY A 23 3.26 2.41 -3.79
CA GLY A 23 2.80 2.57 -2.42
C GLY A 23 2.90 4.02 -1.96
N ILE A 24 2.78 4.21 -0.65
CA ILE A 24 2.92 5.52 -0.02
C ILE A 24 4.37 5.98 -0.13
N ARG A 25 4.59 7.20 -0.62
CA ARG A 25 5.92 7.80 -0.65
C ARG A 25 6.40 8.03 0.78
N ILE A 26 7.57 7.50 1.09
CA ILE A 26 8.25 7.66 2.38
C ILE A 26 9.66 8.23 2.20
N ASP A 27 10.18 8.83 3.26
CA ASP A 27 11.60 9.16 3.39
C ASP A 27 12.43 7.95 3.88
N GLU A 28 13.73 8.15 4.14
CA GLU A 28 14.65 7.10 4.60
C GLU A 28 14.33 6.52 5.99
N THR A 29 13.52 7.24 6.77
CA THR A 29 13.07 6.85 8.11
C THR A 29 11.72 6.12 8.07
N GLY A 30 10.97 6.26 6.98
CA GLY A 30 9.61 5.72 6.83
C GLY A 30 8.51 6.77 7.07
N GLU A 31 8.85 8.05 7.27
CA GLU A 31 7.85 9.11 7.40
C GLU A 31 7.28 9.46 6.03
N THR A 32 5.96 9.65 5.98
CA THR A 32 5.26 10.06 4.76
C THR A 32 5.33 11.58 4.57
N SER A 33 4.78 12.09 3.47
CA SER A 33 4.60 13.55 3.31
C SER A 33 3.59 14.15 4.30
N VAL A 34 2.81 13.33 5.01
CA VAL A 34 1.95 13.77 6.10
C VAL A 34 2.75 13.65 7.41
N PRO A 35 2.98 14.76 8.13
CA PRO A 35 3.75 14.73 9.37
C PRO A 35 3.18 13.74 10.38
N ASN A 36 4.06 13.01 11.06
CA ASN A 36 3.73 12.00 12.08
C ASN A 36 2.98 10.77 11.55
N LEU A 37 2.81 10.62 10.24
CA LEU A 37 2.31 9.41 9.61
C LEU A 37 3.48 8.63 8.99
N PHE A 38 3.60 7.35 9.34
CA PHE A 38 4.67 6.47 8.89
C PHE A 38 4.10 5.28 8.12
N ALA A 39 4.87 4.76 7.16
CA ALA A 39 4.54 3.56 6.39
C ALA A 39 5.79 2.69 6.17
N ALA A 40 5.61 1.39 5.97
CA ALA A 40 6.69 0.44 5.70
C ALA A 40 6.16 -0.82 4.99
N GLY A 41 7.09 -1.62 4.45
CA GLY A 41 6.77 -2.84 3.71
C GLY A 41 6.07 -2.55 2.39
N GLU A 42 5.23 -3.49 1.92
CA GLU A 42 4.53 -3.37 0.62
C GLU A 42 3.52 -2.20 0.57
N ALA A 43 3.16 -1.61 1.71
CA ALA A 43 2.36 -0.37 1.74
C ALA A 43 3.17 0.87 1.34
N ALA A 44 4.50 0.83 1.47
CA ALA A 44 5.40 1.90 1.12
C ALA A 44 5.94 1.73 -0.31
N GLY A 45 6.13 2.83 -1.02
CA GLY A 45 6.60 2.86 -2.40
C GLY A 45 8.00 3.46 -2.55
N GLY A 46 8.64 3.19 -3.69
CA GLY A 46 9.89 3.83 -4.12
C GLY A 46 11.15 3.03 -3.88
N ILE A 47 11.15 2.08 -2.93
CA ILE A 47 12.31 1.23 -2.58
C ILE A 47 12.74 0.34 -3.76
N HIS A 48 11.77 -0.19 -4.50
CA HIS A 48 11.99 -1.20 -5.54
C HIS A 48 12.09 -0.63 -6.96
N GLY A 49 11.94 0.68 -7.13
CA GLY A 49 11.89 1.31 -8.45
C GLY A 49 10.78 0.73 -9.33
N ARG A 50 11.05 0.53 -10.62
CA ARG A 50 10.06 -0.02 -11.57
C ARG A 50 9.88 -1.53 -11.44
N ASN A 51 10.95 -2.26 -11.09
CA ASN A 51 10.92 -3.71 -11.01
C ASN A 51 11.67 -4.20 -9.77
N ARG A 52 10.93 -4.86 -8.87
CA ARG A 52 11.47 -5.45 -7.65
C ARG A 52 12.36 -6.64 -7.98
N LEU A 53 13.59 -6.62 -7.47
CA LEU A 53 14.50 -7.76 -7.51
C LEU A 53 14.03 -8.87 -6.57
N MET A 54 14.18 -10.12 -7.01
CA MET A 54 13.77 -11.30 -6.26
C MET A 54 14.47 -11.37 -4.90
N GLY A 55 13.72 -11.75 -3.86
CA GLY A 55 14.24 -11.91 -2.49
C GLY A 55 14.22 -10.64 -1.62
N ASN A 56 13.96 -9.46 -2.19
CA ASN A 56 14.06 -8.21 -1.43
C ASN A 56 12.80 -7.83 -0.64
N SER A 57 11.65 -8.48 -0.85
CA SER A 57 10.41 -8.11 -0.14
C SER A 57 10.45 -8.37 1.36
N LEU A 58 11.00 -9.51 1.78
CA LEU A 58 11.09 -9.80 3.21
C LEU A 58 12.10 -8.88 3.89
N LEU A 59 13.21 -8.60 3.20
CA LEU A 59 14.21 -7.64 3.67
C LEU A 59 13.64 -6.24 3.78
N ASP A 60 12.82 -5.80 2.82
CA ASP A 60 12.11 -4.53 2.85
C ASP A 60 11.25 -4.40 4.12
N VAL A 61 10.35 -5.38 4.33
CA VAL A 61 9.47 -5.39 5.51
C VAL A 61 10.26 -5.31 6.82
N VAL A 62 11.33 -6.09 6.97
CA VAL A 62 12.10 -6.13 8.22
C VAL A 62 12.93 -4.86 8.43
N VAL A 63 13.63 -4.39 7.39
CA VAL A 63 14.55 -3.24 7.49
C VAL A 63 13.77 -1.94 7.62
N PHE A 64 12.85 -1.67 6.71
CA PHE A 64 12.08 -0.43 6.72
C PHE A 64 11.00 -0.44 7.82
N GLY A 65 10.44 -1.60 8.16
CA GLY A 65 9.56 -1.74 9.31
C GLY A 65 10.25 -1.36 10.63
N ARG A 66 11.49 -1.83 10.83
CA ARG A 66 12.29 -1.45 12.01
C ARG A 66 12.59 0.06 12.04
N ARG A 67 12.95 0.65 10.89
CA ARG A 67 13.25 2.10 10.79
C ARG A 67 12.02 2.94 11.09
N ALA A 68 10.90 2.66 10.42
CA ALA A 68 9.63 3.36 10.61
C ALA A 68 9.14 3.24 12.05
N GLY A 69 9.18 2.04 12.63
CA GLY A 69 8.79 1.81 14.03
C GLY A 69 9.66 2.60 15.01
N ALA A 70 10.98 2.61 14.83
CA ALA A 70 11.89 3.37 15.70
C ALA A 70 11.69 4.89 15.55
N ALA A 71 11.46 5.38 14.33
CA ALA A 71 11.20 6.80 14.06
C ALA A 71 9.86 7.24 14.66
N ALA A 72 8.79 6.49 14.42
CA ALA A 72 7.47 6.73 14.99
C ALA A 72 7.49 6.74 16.53
N ALA A 73 8.21 5.78 17.15
CA ALA A 73 8.34 5.72 18.60
C ALA A 73 9.08 6.92 19.20
N ARG A 74 10.09 7.47 18.51
CA ARG A 74 10.74 8.72 18.93
C ARG A 74 9.79 9.91 18.76
N ARG A 75 9.18 10.04 17.58
CA ARG A 75 8.28 11.16 17.25
C ARG A 75 7.09 11.23 18.20
N SER A 76 6.52 10.09 18.60
CA SER A 76 5.42 10.03 19.55
C SER A 76 5.75 10.63 20.93
N ARG A 77 7.02 10.62 21.36
CA ARG A 77 7.46 11.23 22.63
C ARG A 77 7.64 12.75 22.54
N GLU A 78 7.87 13.25 21.33
CA GLU A 78 8.12 14.67 21.04
C GLU A 78 6.85 15.41 20.58
N THR A 79 5.78 14.68 20.28
CA THR A 79 4.55 15.23 19.70
C THR A 79 3.52 15.49 20.80
N GLU A 80 2.99 16.71 20.81
CA GLU A 80 1.77 17.01 21.58
C GLU A 80 0.53 16.49 20.84
N HIS A 81 -0.33 15.79 21.57
CA HIS A 81 -1.50 15.15 21.00
C HIS A 81 -2.70 16.11 21.10
N GLY A 82 -3.27 16.48 19.96
CA GLY A 82 -4.53 17.21 19.91
C GLY A 82 -5.74 16.32 20.23
N ARG A 83 -6.92 16.93 20.31
CA ARG A 83 -8.19 16.20 20.37
C ARG A 83 -8.37 15.36 19.09
N LEU A 84 -8.79 14.11 19.24
CA LEU A 84 -9.12 13.25 18.09
C LEU A 84 -10.34 13.82 17.36
N THR A 85 -10.20 14.12 16.07
CA THR A 85 -11.31 14.60 15.23
C THR A 85 -11.28 13.98 13.83
N LEU A 86 -12.44 14.01 13.16
CA LEU A 86 -12.57 13.66 11.74
C LEU A 86 -12.66 14.90 10.85
N ASP A 87 -12.23 16.06 11.35
CA ASP A 87 -12.41 17.34 10.64
C ASP A 87 -11.72 17.33 9.27
N HIS A 88 -10.60 16.62 9.14
CA HIS A 88 -9.93 16.47 7.85
C HIS A 88 -10.80 15.74 6.82
N VAL A 89 -11.57 14.72 7.22
CA VAL A 89 -12.51 13.99 6.34
C VAL A 89 -13.67 14.89 5.96
N VAL A 90 -14.21 15.64 6.93
CA VAL A 90 -15.32 16.58 6.70
C VAL A 90 -14.90 17.67 5.72
N ARG A 91 -13.73 18.30 5.95
CA ARG A 91 -13.15 19.30 5.02
C ARG A 91 -12.91 18.72 3.64
N HIS A 92 -12.34 17.51 3.55
CA HIS A 92 -12.10 16.86 2.27
C HIS A 92 -13.40 16.61 1.50
N ARG A 93 -14.46 16.10 2.17
CA ARG A 93 -15.78 15.90 1.54
C ARG A 93 -16.41 17.22 1.09
N ALA A 94 -16.27 18.29 1.86
CA ALA A 94 -16.75 19.61 1.46
C ALA A 94 -16.00 20.12 0.21
N ALA A 95 -14.68 19.95 0.16
CA ALA A 95 -13.87 20.32 -1.01
C ALA A 95 -14.23 19.51 -2.26
N LEU A 96 -14.53 18.21 -2.12
CA LEU A 96 -15.01 17.38 -3.25
C LEU A 96 -16.35 17.91 -3.79
N LYS A 97 -17.28 18.26 -2.89
CA LYS A 97 -18.58 18.82 -3.27
C LYS A 97 -18.44 20.16 -3.98
N GLU A 98 -17.58 21.04 -3.48
CA GLU A 98 -17.29 22.34 -4.10
C GLU A 98 -16.67 22.19 -5.49
N ALA A 99 -15.81 21.18 -5.68
CA ALA A 99 -15.23 20.83 -6.96
C ALA A 99 -16.22 20.11 -7.92
N GLY A 100 -17.47 19.88 -7.50
CA GLY A 100 -18.48 19.17 -8.31
C GLY A 100 -18.22 17.66 -8.47
N ILE A 101 -17.45 17.05 -7.56
CA ILE A 101 -17.13 15.62 -7.58
C ILE A 101 -18.14 14.87 -6.69
N GLU A 102 -19.17 14.29 -7.30
CA GLU A 102 -20.28 13.64 -6.57
C GLU A 102 -20.05 12.13 -6.35
N GLU A 103 -19.30 11.47 -7.23
CA GLU A 103 -18.97 10.03 -7.15
C GLU A 103 -17.46 9.79 -7.09
N PRO A 104 -16.80 10.14 -5.98
CA PRO A 104 -15.39 9.83 -5.84
C PRO A 104 -15.19 8.32 -5.86
N ILE A 105 -14.19 7.86 -6.61
CA ILE A 105 -13.73 6.47 -6.55
C ILE A 105 -13.41 6.13 -5.10
N VAL A 106 -14.16 5.19 -4.52
CA VAL A 106 -13.93 4.69 -3.17
C VAL A 106 -12.79 3.66 -3.24
N GLY A 107 -11.64 4.02 -2.68
CA GLY A 107 -10.45 3.18 -2.69
C GLY A 107 -10.40 2.13 -1.57
N PRO A 108 -9.45 1.17 -1.63
CA PRO A 108 -8.62 0.87 -2.80
C PRO A 108 -9.39 -0.02 -3.78
N ILE A 109 -9.30 0.29 -5.08
CA ILE A 109 -9.79 -0.61 -6.13
C ILE A 109 -8.85 -1.82 -6.16
N LEU A 110 -9.21 -2.88 -5.44
CA LEU A 110 -8.43 -4.12 -5.37
C LEU A 110 -8.44 -4.89 -6.69
N VAL A 111 -9.51 -4.73 -7.48
CA VAL A 111 -9.68 -5.37 -8.78
C VAL A 111 -10.10 -4.30 -9.80
N PRO A 112 -9.15 -3.78 -10.59
CA PRO A 112 -9.45 -2.82 -11.63
C PRO A 112 -10.44 -3.37 -12.65
N THR A 113 -11.26 -2.51 -13.23
CA THR A 113 -12.31 -2.90 -14.20
C THR A 113 -11.75 -3.62 -15.43
N TYR A 114 -10.50 -3.35 -15.82
CA TYR A 114 -9.83 -4.05 -16.93
C TYR A 114 -9.52 -5.53 -16.63
N ALA A 115 -9.50 -5.96 -15.37
CA ALA A 115 -9.34 -7.37 -15.01
C ALA A 115 -10.62 -8.20 -15.26
N ARG A 116 -11.75 -7.55 -15.58
CA ARG A 116 -13.05 -8.19 -15.87
C ARG A 116 -13.37 -8.23 -17.37
N GLN A 117 -12.39 -8.30 -18.27
CA GLN A 117 -12.71 -8.74 -19.63
C GLN A 117 -13.14 -10.21 -19.55
N ARG A 118 -14.45 -10.46 -19.67
CA ARG A 118 -14.96 -11.80 -19.98
C ARG A 118 -14.24 -12.24 -21.26
N ALA A 119 -13.46 -13.31 -21.17
CA ALA A 119 -13.01 -14.02 -22.35
C ALA A 119 -14.27 -14.37 -23.16
N GLY A 120 -14.37 -13.80 -24.36
CA GLY A 120 -15.37 -14.18 -25.35
C GLY A 120 -15.09 -15.57 -25.90
#